data_AF-A0A7J4FW60-F1
#
_entry.id   AF-A0A7J4FW60-F1
#
_cell.length_a   1.000
_cell.length_b   1.000
_cell.length_c   1.000
_cell.angle_alpha   90.00
_cell.angle_beta   90.00
_cell.angle_gamma   90.00
#
_symmetry.space_group_name_H-M   'P 1'
#
loop_
_entity.id
_entity.type
_entity.pdbx_description
1 polymer ?
#
loop_
_entity_poly.entity_id
_entity_poly.type
_entity_poly.pdbx_seq_one_letter_code
_entity_poly.pdbx_strand_id
1 'polypeptide(L)'
;MNQELFDAASAHLRTIELVRDITIANVAEVAGWIAETGRNERDVLDVCTVLNTWIGMRGADVVEIPETVVRDFMAKVQDRSR
;
A
#
# COMPACT_ATOMS: atom_id res chain seq x y z
N MET A 1 8.28 3.66 13.80
CA MET A 1 7.20 3.05 12.99
C MET A 1 5.90 3.21 13.74
N ASN A 2 4.85 3.72 13.08
CA ASN A 2 3.52 3.86 13.69
C ASN A 2 2.79 2.51 13.58
N GLN A 3 2.59 1.82 14.71
CA GLN A 3 2.04 0.45 14.72
C GLN A 3 0.59 0.40 14.21
N GLU A 4 -0.23 1.40 14.53
CA GLU A 4 -1.63 1.45 14.09
C GLU A 4 -1.71 1.57 12.55
N LEU A 5 -0.88 2.44 11.96
CA LEU A 5 -0.83 2.57 10.50
C LEU A 5 -0.24 1.34 9.82
N PHE A 6 0.70 0.65 10.47
CA PHE A 6 1.26 -0.60 9.97
C PHE A 6 0.21 -1.71 9.93
N ASP A 7 -0.56 -1.86 11.01
CA ASP A 7 -1.62 -2.87 11.09
C ASP A 7 -2.73 -2.58 10.08
N ALA A 8 -3.13 -1.30 9.94
CA ALA A 8 -4.08 -0.87 8.92
C ALA A 8 -3.58 -1.14 7.49
N ALA A 9 -2.33 -0.76 7.18
CA ALA A 9 -1.74 -1.00 5.86
C ALA A 9 -1.67 -2.51 5.57
N SER A 10 -1.22 -3.31 6.53
CA SER A 10 -1.15 -4.76 6.42
C SER A 10 -2.53 -5.37 6.12
N ALA A 11 -3.57 -4.95 6.85
CA ALA A 11 -4.94 -5.43 6.63
C ALA A 11 -5.47 -5.10 5.23
N HIS A 12 -5.21 -3.87 4.75
CA HIS A 12 -5.60 -3.47 3.40
C HIS A 12 -4.85 -4.24 2.31
N LEU A 13 -3.53 -4.44 2.45
CA LEU A 13 -2.73 -5.20 1.49
C LEU A 13 -3.16 -6.67 1.43
N ARG A 14 -3.45 -7.30 2.59
CA ARG A 14 -4.02 -8.65 2.67
C ARG A 14 -5.39 -8.76 2.02
N THR A 15 -6.20 -7.71 2.13
CA THR A 15 -7.51 -7.64 1.45
C THR A 15 -7.32 -7.56 -0.07
N ILE A 16 -6.31 -6.83 -0.56
CA ILE A 16 -5.98 -6.76 -1.99
C ILE A 16 -5.56 -8.14 -2.52
N GLU A 17 -4.70 -8.86 -1.78
CA GLU A 17 -4.33 -10.24 -2.12
C GLU A 17 -5.58 -11.13 -2.28
N LEU A 18 -6.48 -11.09 -1.29
CA LEU A 18 -7.71 -11.88 -1.30
C LEU A 18 -8.65 -11.54 -2.46
N VAL A 19 -8.89 -10.25 -2.72
CA VAL A 19 -9.85 -9.79 -3.74
C VAL A 19 -9.32 -10.04 -5.16
N ARG A 20 -8.00 -9.99 -5.34
CA ARG A 20 -7.36 -10.18 -6.65
C ARG A 20 -6.89 -11.60 -6.91
N ASP A 21 -6.91 -12.47 -5.90
CA ASP A 21 -6.34 -13.81 -5.94
C ASP A 21 -4.85 -13.80 -6.32
N ILE A 22 -4.06 -12.99 -5.61
CA ILE A 22 -2.60 -12.84 -5.81
C ILE A 22 -1.82 -12.95 -4.50
N THR A 23 -0.51 -13.00 -4.60
CA THR A 23 0.44 -12.83 -3.49
C THR A 23 1.27 -11.56 -3.65
N ILE A 24 1.34 -10.73 -2.60
CA ILE A 24 2.28 -9.61 -2.49
C ILE A 24 3.52 -10.13 -1.74
N ALA A 25 4.60 -10.36 -2.47
CA ALA A 25 5.79 -11.05 -1.96
C ALA A 25 6.43 -10.33 -0.76
N ASN A 26 6.34 -9.00 -0.71
CA ASN A 26 6.96 -8.15 0.29
C ASN A 26 5.95 -7.34 1.12
N VAL A 27 4.79 -7.93 1.44
CA VAL A 27 3.66 -7.25 2.12
C VAL A 27 4.06 -6.50 3.41
N ALA A 28 4.92 -7.10 4.24
CA ALA A 28 5.33 -6.49 5.51
C ALA A 28 6.24 -5.27 5.29
N GLU A 29 7.12 -5.32 4.29
CA GLU A 29 7.98 -4.18 3.93
C GLU A 29 7.14 -3.03 3.39
N VAL A 30 6.19 -3.34 2.51
CA VAL A 30 5.24 -2.36 1.94
C VAL A 30 4.41 -1.70 3.05
N ALA A 31 3.87 -2.48 3.98
CA ALA A 31 3.17 -1.94 5.15
C ALA A 31 4.07 -1.04 6.00
N GLY A 32 5.35 -1.42 6.17
CA GLY A 32 6.36 -0.61 6.84
C GLY A 32 6.55 0.75 6.18
N TRP A 33 6.80 0.79 4.87
CA TRP A 33 6.99 2.04 4.13
C TRP A 33 5.75 2.95 4.16
N ILE A 34 4.55 2.37 4.08
CA ILE A 34 3.29 3.11 4.22
C ILE A 34 3.16 3.70 5.61
N ALA A 35 3.43 2.93 6.66
CA ALA A 35 3.31 3.38 8.05
C ALA A 35 4.38 4.40 8.47
N GLU A 36 5.55 4.36 7.85
CA GLU A 36 6.62 5.35 8.07
C GLU A 36 6.29 6.73 7.48
N THR A 37 5.51 6.76 6.41
CA THR A 37 5.26 7.98 5.62
C THR A 37 3.84 8.52 5.75
N GLY A 38 2.87 7.67 6.08
CA GLY A 38 1.46 8.05 6.28
C GLY A 38 1.27 8.94 7.50
N ARG A 39 0.37 9.93 7.39
CA ARG A 39 0.05 10.85 8.51
C ARG A 39 -1.16 10.40 9.33
N ASN A 40 -2.02 9.58 8.75
CA ASN A 40 -3.27 9.09 9.34
C ASN A 40 -3.79 7.88 8.54
N GLU A 41 -4.84 7.22 9.04
CA GLU A 41 -5.47 6.06 8.39
C GLU A 41 -6.03 6.37 7.00
N ARG A 42 -6.43 7.62 6.74
CA ARG A 42 -6.95 8.01 5.42
C ARG A 42 -5.85 8.00 4.37
N ASP A 43 -4.67 8.52 4.67
CA ASP A 43 -3.50 8.43 3.78
C ASP A 43 -3.19 6.95 3.46
N VAL A 44 -3.29 6.06 4.46
CA VAL A 44 -3.09 4.60 4.30
C VAL A 44 -4.13 3.99 3.37
N LEU A 45 -5.42 4.30 3.56
CA LEU A 45 -6.49 3.80 2.70
C LEU A 45 -6.32 4.28 1.25
N ASP A 46 -6.02 5.57 1.07
CA ASP A 46 -5.87 6.19 -0.24
C ASP A 46 -4.66 5.58 -0.99
N VAL A 47 -3.51 5.39 -0.32
CA VAL A 47 -2.34 4.77 -0.96
C VAL A 47 -2.60 3.30 -1.31
N CYS A 48 -3.24 2.52 -0.42
CA CYS A 48 -3.61 1.13 -0.70
C CYS A 48 -4.59 1.02 -1.85
N THR A 49 -5.50 2.00 -2.01
CA THR A 49 -6.44 2.06 -3.14
C THR A 49 -5.69 2.27 -4.47
N VAL A 50 -4.68 3.14 -4.50
CA VAL A 50 -3.87 3.35 -5.71
C VAL A 50 -2.98 2.14 -6.00
N LEU A 51 -2.37 1.53 -4.97
CA LEU A 51 -1.60 0.29 -5.10
C LEU A 51 -2.46 -0.85 -5.65
N ASN A 52 -3.70 -0.99 -5.18
CA ASN A 52 -4.64 -1.97 -5.70
C ASN A 52 -4.79 -1.85 -7.22
N THR A 53 -4.98 -0.63 -7.74
CA THR A 53 -5.06 -0.39 -9.19
C THR A 53 -3.73 -0.69 -9.89
N TRP A 54 -2.61 -0.26 -9.34
CA TRP A 54 -1.28 -0.50 -9.92
C TRP A 54 -0.95 -2.00 -10.05
N ILE A 55 -1.25 -2.78 -9.01
CA ILE A 55 -1.15 -4.24 -8.99
C ILE A 55 -2.01 -4.85 -10.10
N GLY A 56 -3.27 -4.41 -10.21
CA GLY A 56 -4.21 -4.91 -11.20
C GLY A 56 -3.77 -4.74 -12.65
N MET A 57 -2.93 -3.74 -12.94
CA MET A 57 -2.39 -3.51 -14.28
C MET A 57 -1.23 -4.46 -14.64
N ARG A 58 -0.61 -5.14 -13.67
CA ARG A 58 0.53 -6.05 -13.93
C ARG A 58 0.13 -7.44 -14.41
N GLY A 59 -1.06 -7.92 -14.02
CA GLY A 59 -1.57 -9.23 -14.44
C GLY A 59 -0.71 -10.42 -14.00
N ALA A 60 -0.05 -10.33 -12.85
CA ALA A 60 0.80 -11.38 -12.29
C ALA A 60 0.24 -11.94 -10.98
N ASP A 61 0.36 -13.25 -10.79
CA ASP A 61 -0.12 -13.97 -9.59
C ASP A 61 0.73 -13.66 -8.35
N VAL A 62 2.00 -13.27 -8.56
CA VAL A 62 2.92 -12.82 -7.50
C VAL A 62 3.48 -11.45 -7.89
N VAL A 63 3.37 -10.49 -6.98
CA VAL A 63 3.80 -9.11 -7.18
C VAL A 63 4.74 -8.70 -6.06
N GLU A 64 5.91 -8.20 -6.44
CA GLU A 64 6.79 -7.46 -5.55
C GLU A 64 6.58 -5.96 -5.81
N ILE A 65 6.31 -5.19 -4.76
CA ILE A 65 6.03 -3.76 -4.86
C ILE A 65 7.32 -3.01 -4.52
N PRO A 66 7.90 -2.23 -5.44
CA PRO A 66 9.08 -1.42 -5.12
C PRO A 66 8.77 -0.29 -4.15
N GLU A 67 9.70 0.01 -3.26
CA GLU A 67 9.59 1.13 -2.31
C GLU A 67 9.31 2.47 -2.99
N THR A 68 9.93 2.71 -4.15
CA THR A 68 9.74 3.94 -4.92
C THR A 68 8.29 4.14 -5.35
N VAL A 69 7.56 3.05 -5.68
CA VAL A 69 6.14 3.11 -6.04
C VAL A 69 5.31 3.56 -4.85
N VAL A 70 5.60 3.03 -3.67
CA VAL A 70 4.90 3.41 -2.42
C VAL A 70 5.17 4.88 -2.10
N ARG A 71 6.43 5.32 -2.16
CA ARG A 71 6.82 6.71 -1.88
C ARG A 71 6.19 7.69 -2.87
N ASP A 72 6.18 7.36 -4.17
CA ASP A 72 5.58 8.20 -5.21
C ASP A 72 4.06 8.34 -5.03
N PHE A 73 3.36 7.26 -4.67
CA PHE A 73 1.92 7.33 -4.41
C PHE A 73 1.59 8.06 -3.12
N MET A 74 2.37 7.85 -2.06
CA MET A 74 2.18 8.56 -0.80
C MET A 74 2.32 10.07 -0.98
N ALA A 75 3.35 10.53 -1.69
CA ALA A 75 3.53 11.96 -1.99
C ALA A 75 2.30 12.55 -2.70
N LYS A 76 1.76 11.85 -3.71
CA LYS A 76 0.57 12.28 -4.46
C LYS A 76 -0.70 12.30 -3.61
N VAL A 77 -0.89 11.33 -2.72
CA VAL A 77 -2.02 11.29 -1.77
C VAL A 77 -1.95 12.48 -0.83
N GLN A 78 -0.76 12.78 -0.30
CA GLN A 78 -0.57 13.84 0.68
C GLN A 78 -0.72 15.25 0.11
N ASP A 79 -0.31 15.45 -1.14
CA ASP A 79 -0.49 16.72 -1.85
C ASP A 79 -1.96 17.03 -2.15
N ARG A 80 -2.80 16.00 -2.35
CA ARG A 80 -4.25 16.17 -2.59
C ARG A 80 -5.06 16.52 -1.35
N SER A 81 -4.48 16.29 -0.17
CA SER A 81 -5.13 16.49 1.13
C SER A 81 -4.73 17.81 1.80
N ARG A 82 -4.10 18.73 1.06
CA ARG A 82 -3.77 20.11 1.47
C ARG A 82 -4.82 21.09 0.95
#